data_AF-A0A838JWD5-F1
#
_entry.id   AF-A0A838JWD5-F1
#
_cell.length_a   1.000
_cell.length_b   1.000
_cell.length_c   1.000
_cell.angle_alpha   90.00
_cell.angle_beta   90.00
_cell.angle_gamma   90.00
#
_symmetry.space_group_name_H-M   'P 1'
#
loop_
_entity.id
_entity.type
_entity.pdbx_description
1 polymer ?
#
loop_
_entity_poly.entity_id
_entity_poly.type
_entity_poly.pdbx_seq_one_letter_code
_entity_poly.pdbx_strand_id
1 'polypeptide(L)'
;MNPIIADRLSELDALKLDKGSHSSFEDGHCATELVAYLAGEEHSDEPDCLSPILGAMLRRFNDNADDELRQRLKPYLPKCIGTANDGKEELRGYVVSDWSIRVALPMWMELPGATEVAEKLRALPPLSAENADVARREARS
;
A
#
# COMPACT_ATOMS: atom_id res chain seq x y z
N MET A 1 16.24 0.59 12.60
CA MET A 1 15.25 -0.48 12.33
C MET A 1 14.30 -0.43 13.51
N ASN A 2 13.08 0.09 13.32
CA ASN A 2 12.10 0.15 14.43
C ASN A 2 11.67 -1.30 14.71
N PRO A 3 11.92 -1.83 15.92
CA PRO A 3 11.61 -3.21 16.23
C PRO A 3 10.09 -3.37 16.34
N ILE A 4 9.57 -4.47 15.80
CA ILE A 4 8.19 -4.89 16.04
C ILE A 4 8.06 -5.27 17.52
N ILE A 5 7.04 -4.74 18.21
CA ILE A 5 6.75 -5.12 19.59
C ILE A 5 6.08 -6.49 19.59
N ALA A 6 6.76 -7.49 20.17
CA ALA A 6 6.35 -8.90 20.12
C ALA A 6 4.96 -9.13 20.74
N ASP A 7 4.68 -8.51 21.89
CA ASP A 7 3.39 -8.64 22.56
C ASP A 7 2.26 -8.11 21.67
N ARG A 8 2.45 -6.93 21.06
CA ARG A 8 1.49 -6.33 20.12
C ARG A 8 1.30 -7.17 18.87
N LEU A 9 2.36 -7.81 18.36
CA LEU A 9 2.27 -8.71 17.22
C LEU A 9 1.41 -9.94 17.54
N SER A 10 1.48 -10.44 18.78
CA SER A 10 0.67 -11.60 19.21
C SER A 10 -0.84 -11.29 19.27
N GLU A 11 -1.21 -10.00 19.37
CA GLU A 11 -2.59 -9.53 19.44
C GLU A 11 -3.19 -9.23 18.05
N LEU A 12 -2.37 -9.11 17.00
CA LEU A 12 -2.76 -8.63 15.67
C LEU A 12 -3.97 -9.37 15.08
N ASP A 13 -4.02 -10.69 15.24
CA ASP A 13 -5.11 -11.49 14.69
C ASP A 13 -6.45 -11.20 15.37
N ALA A 14 -6.44 -10.81 16.65
CA ALA A 14 -7.64 -10.50 17.43
C ALA A 14 -8.18 -9.08 17.18
N LEU A 15 -7.32 -8.12 16.80
CA LEU A 15 -7.72 -6.74 16.52
C LEU A 15 -8.52 -6.64 15.22
N LYS A 16 -9.57 -5.82 15.14
CA LYS A 16 -10.31 -5.61 13.88
C LYS A 16 -9.74 -4.41 13.12
N LEU A 17 -9.63 -4.55 11.80
CA LEU A 17 -9.42 -3.40 10.92
C LEU A 17 -10.76 -2.72 10.59
N ASP A 18 -10.82 -1.42 10.86
CA ASP A 18 -11.92 -0.51 10.63
C ASP A 18 -11.61 0.45 9.47
N LYS A 19 -12.66 1.08 8.92
CA LYS A 19 -12.55 1.99 7.79
C LYS A 19 -12.29 3.43 8.27
N GLY A 20 -11.44 4.15 7.57
CA GLY A 20 -11.08 5.53 7.90
C GLY A 20 -10.05 5.62 9.02
N SER A 21 -9.68 6.85 9.38
CA SER A 21 -8.79 7.14 10.50
C SER A 21 -9.56 7.39 11.80
N HIS A 22 -8.89 7.17 12.92
CA HIS A 22 -9.44 7.22 14.27
C HIS A 22 -8.59 8.13 15.16
N SER A 23 -9.21 8.77 16.15
CA SER A 23 -8.53 9.70 17.06
C SER A 23 -7.65 9.03 18.11
N SER A 24 -7.90 7.75 18.39
CA SER A 24 -7.15 6.95 19.36
C SER A 24 -7.23 5.46 18.99
N PHE A 25 -6.39 4.65 19.63
CA PHE A 25 -6.39 3.20 19.46
C PHE A 25 -7.72 2.59 19.93
N GLU A 26 -8.31 3.13 20.99
CA GLU A 26 -9.58 2.66 21.55
C GLU A 26 -10.80 2.95 20.64
N ASP A 27 -10.71 3.95 19.76
CA ASP A 27 -11.79 4.36 18.86
C ASP A 27 -11.91 3.44 17.62
N GLY A 28 -10.85 2.71 17.29
CA GLY A 28 -10.78 1.83 16.12
C GLY A 28 -9.38 1.79 15.50
N HIS A 29 -9.22 0.96 14.46
CA HIS A 29 -7.90 0.74 13.87
C HIS A 29 -7.96 0.60 12.36
N CYS A 30 -7.35 1.53 11.63
CA CYS A 30 -7.06 1.35 10.22
C CYS A 30 -5.75 0.56 10.04
N ALA A 31 -5.47 0.13 8.81
CA ALA A 31 -4.27 -0.64 8.49
C ALA A 31 -2.96 0.07 8.91
N THR A 32 -2.84 1.38 8.68
CA THR A 32 -1.61 2.12 9.00
C THR A 32 -1.50 2.49 10.48
N GLU A 33 -2.62 2.69 11.17
CA GLU A 33 -2.65 2.83 12.64
C GLU A 33 -2.16 1.56 13.33
N LEU A 34 -2.56 0.37 12.84
CA LEU A 34 -2.01 -0.87 13.36
C LEU A 34 -0.52 -1.05 13.05
N VAL A 35 0.00 -0.46 11.97
CA VAL A 35 1.45 -0.42 11.72
C VAL A 35 2.15 0.43 12.79
N ALA A 36 1.62 1.62 13.10
CA ALA A 36 2.13 2.48 14.18
C ALA A 36 2.14 1.75 15.53
N TYR A 37 1.01 1.10 15.86
CA TYR A 37 0.86 0.30 17.06
C TYR A 37 1.90 -0.82 17.12
N LEU A 38 2.05 -1.64 16.07
CA LEU A 38 3.03 -2.72 16.06
C LEU A 38 4.49 -2.22 16.19
N ALA A 39 4.79 -1.02 15.72
CA ALA A 39 6.12 -0.39 15.80
C ALA A 39 6.40 0.35 17.12
N GLY A 40 5.39 0.55 17.97
CA GLY A 40 5.55 1.33 19.20
C GLY A 40 5.47 2.84 19.02
N GLU A 41 4.97 3.31 17.88
CA GLU A 41 4.85 4.73 17.57
C GLU A 41 3.57 5.32 18.18
N GLU A 42 3.48 6.65 18.20
CA GLU A 42 2.24 7.35 18.55
C GLU A 42 1.12 6.95 17.57
N HIS A 43 -0.13 6.94 18.04
CA HIS A 43 -1.28 6.61 17.19
C HIS A 43 -1.38 7.60 16.02
N SER A 44 -1.23 7.09 14.81
CA SER A 44 -1.20 7.87 13.57
C SER A 44 -1.53 6.96 12.39
N ASP A 45 -2.25 7.48 11.40
CA ASP A 45 -2.43 6.82 10.11
C ASP A 45 -1.28 7.13 9.12
N GLU A 46 -0.29 7.92 9.56
CA GLU A 46 0.96 8.27 8.88
C GLU A 46 2.18 7.99 9.79
N PRO A 47 2.45 6.73 10.18
CA PRO A 47 3.57 6.38 11.03
C PRO A 47 4.95 6.63 10.38
N ASP A 48 5.93 7.02 11.19
CA ASP A 48 7.30 7.31 10.77
C ASP A 48 8.06 6.07 10.29
N CYS A 49 7.68 4.87 10.74
CA CYS A 49 8.30 3.62 10.30
C CYS A 49 7.87 3.16 8.89
N LEU A 50 6.84 3.79 8.30
CA LEU A 50 6.18 3.35 7.09
C LEU A 50 6.55 4.21 5.87
N SER A 51 6.91 3.56 4.77
CA SER A 51 7.03 4.20 3.46
C SER A 51 5.75 4.99 3.13
N PRO A 52 5.84 6.29 2.82
CA PRO A 52 4.68 7.09 2.41
C PRO A 52 3.90 6.49 1.25
N ILE A 53 4.58 5.87 0.27
CA ILE A 53 3.94 5.19 -0.86
C ILE A 53 3.13 3.98 -0.40
N LEU A 54 3.68 3.14 0.49
CA LEU A 54 2.94 2.00 1.04
C LEU A 54 1.80 2.44 1.94
N GLY A 55 2.00 3.50 2.75
CA GLY A 55 0.96 4.08 3.58
C GLY A 55 -0.24 4.54 2.76
N ALA A 56 -0.01 5.30 1.68
CA ALA A 56 -1.07 5.72 0.78
C ALA A 56 -1.82 4.54 0.14
N MET A 57 -1.11 3.48 -0.26
CA MET A 57 -1.70 2.27 -0.82
C MET A 57 -2.53 1.49 0.21
N LEU A 58 -2.01 1.33 1.43
CA LEU A 58 -2.71 0.65 2.53
C LEU A 58 -3.98 1.40 2.93
N ARG A 59 -3.94 2.73 3.10
CA ARG A 59 -5.15 3.52 3.39
C ARG A 59 -6.21 3.38 2.30
N ARG A 60 -5.81 3.43 1.02
CA ARG A 60 -6.74 3.20 -0.09
C ARG A 60 -7.37 1.81 -0.07
N PHE A 61 -6.59 0.75 0.14
CA PHE A 61 -7.18 -0.59 0.24
C PHE A 61 -8.06 -0.76 1.47
N ASN A 62 -7.63 -0.21 2.61
CA ASN A 62 -8.37 -0.25 3.85
C ASN A 62 -9.78 0.34 3.66
N ASP A 63 -9.87 1.51 3.03
CA ASP A 63 -11.12 2.27 2.98
C ASP A 63 -12.08 1.84 1.87
N ASN A 64 -11.56 1.15 0.84
CA ASN A 64 -12.35 0.70 -0.31
C ASN A 64 -12.70 -0.79 -0.27
N ALA A 65 -12.01 -1.60 0.52
CA ALA A 65 -12.36 -2.99 0.73
C ALA A 65 -13.66 -3.10 1.57
N ASP A 66 -14.44 -4.14 1.30
CA ASP A 66 -15.45 -4.59 2.26
C ASP A 66 -14.78 -5.14 3.54
N ASP A 67 -15.59 -5.39 4.57
CA ASP A 67 -15.09 -5.78 5.88
C ASP A 67 -14.25 -7.07 5.86
N GLU A 68 -14.62 -8.05 5.04
CA GLU A 68 -13.93 -9.33 4.93
C GLU A 68 -12.57 -9.17 4.25
N LEU A 69 -12.55 -8.50 3.08
CA LEU A 69 -11.33 -8.20 2.34
C LEU A 69 -10.38 -7.32 3.14
N ARG A 70 -10.88 -6.36 3.92
CA ARG A 70 -10.05 -5.48 4.76
C ARG A 70 -9.22 -6.28 5.76
N GLN A 71 -9.80 -7.30 6.40
CA GLN A 71 -9.06 -8.12 7.37
C GLN A 71 -7.89 -8.88 6.74
N ARG A 72 -7.90 -9.11 5.42
CA ARG A 72 -6.81 -9.77 4.70
C ARG A 72 -5.53 -8.93 4.62
N LEU A 73 -5.57 -7.66 5.03
CA LEU A 73 -4.38 -6.80 5.10
C LEU A 73 -3.46 -7.14 6.29
N LYS A 74 -4.00 -7.72 7.37
CA LYS A 74 -3.24 -7.97 8.62
C LYS A 74 -1.89 -8.65 8.42
N PRO A 75 -1.75 -9.75 7.64
CA PRO A 75 -0.46 -10.45 7.50
C PRO A 75 0.63 -9.63 6.82
N TYR A 76 0.29 -8.49 6.21
CA TYR A 76 1.22 -7.62 5.52
C TYR A 76 1.70 -6.46 6.42
N LEU A 77 0.95 -6.07 7.44
CA LEU A 77 1.27 -4.91 8.29
C LEU A 77 2.66 -5.02 8.96
N PRO A 78 3.06 -6.18 9.53
CA PRO A 78 4.41 -6.31 10.11
C PRO A 78 5.54 -6.14 9.08
N LYS A 79 5.29 -6.47 7.81
CA LYS A 79 6.28 -6.35 6.72
C LYS A 79 6.48 -4.91 6.26
N CYS A 80 5.58 -4.01 6.65
CA CYS A 80 5.64 -2.60 6.32
C CYS A 80 6.49 -1.79 7.31
N ILE A 81 6.81 -2.35 8.48
CA ILE A 81 7.60 -1.68 9.50
C ILE A 81 9.07 -1.56 9.06
N GLY A 82 9.63 -0.36 9.19
CA GLY A 82 11.00 -0.05 8.80
C GLY A 82 11.18 0.11 7.29
N THR A 83 10.09 0.32 6.56
CA THR A 83 10.14 0.65 5.13
C THR A 83 10.38 2.12 4.86
N ALA A 84 10.12 3.00 5.84
CA ALA A 84 10.53 4.39 5.75
C ALA A 84 12.06 4.52 5.70
N ASN A 85 12.56 5.44 4.87
CA ASN A 85 13.97 5.83 4.79
C ASN A 85 14.96 4.68 4.51
N ASP A 86 14.50 3.55 3.97
CA ASP A 86 15.35 2.39 3.63
C ASP A 86 16.02 2.49 2.24
N GLY A 87 15.91 3.67 1.60
CA GLY A 87 16.45 3.95 0.27
C GLY A 87 15.67 3.32 -0.88
N LYS A 88 14.50 2.70 -0.64
CA LYS A 88 13.72 2.01 -1.68
C LYS A 88 12.42 2.72 -2.06
N GLU A 89 12.22 3.96 -1.61
CA GLU A 89 10.98 4.69 -1.85
C GLU A 89 10.69 4.83 -3.36
N GLU A 90 11.69 5.21 -4.15
CA GLU A 90 11.54 5.33 -5.60
C GLU A 90 11.20 3.98 -6.25
N LEU A 91 11.89 2.90 -5.84
CA LEU A 91 11.61 1.55 -6.33
C LEU A 91 10.17 1.12 -6.02
N ARG A 92 9.67 1.41 -4.81
CA ARG A 92 8.27 1.15 -4.45
C ARG A 92 7.32 1.94 -5.34
N GLY A 93 7.65 3.19 -5.65
CA GLY A 93 6.89 4.03 -6.57
C GLY A 93 6.72 3.39 -7.94
N TYR A 94 7.81 2.86 -8.50
CA TYR A 94 7.75 2.13 -9.77
C TYR A 94 6.93 0.84 -9.65
N VAL A 95 7.16 0.01 -8.63
CA VAL A 95 6.44 -1.25 -8.43
C VAL A 95 4.93 -1.03 -8.26
N VAL A 96 4.52 -0.05 -7.46
CA VAL A 96 3.09 0.26 -7.23
C VAL A 96 2.45 0.83 -8.50
N SER A 97 3.14 1.72 -9.21
CA SER A 97 2.64 2.27 -10.47
C SER A 97 2.51 1.21 -11.55
N ASP A 98 3.52 0.36 -11.66
CA ASP A 98 3.55 -0.77 -12.58
C ASP A 98 2.38 -1.73 -12.37
N TRP A 99 2.19 -2.18 -11.12
CA TRP A 99 1.07 -3.02 -10.74
C TRP A 99 -0.27 -2.33 -11.01
N SER A 100 -0.38 -1.03 -10.70
CA SER A 100 -1.60 -0.26 -10.94
C SER A 100 -1.97 -0.21 -12.43
N ILE A 101 -0.99 0.00 -13.31
CA ILE A 101 -1.20 0.15 -14.75
C ILE A 101 -1.41 -1.19 -15.44
N ARG A 102 -0.65 -2.23 -15.08
CA ARG A 102 -0.60 -3.49 -15.83
C ARG A 102 -1.36 -4.64 -15.18
N VAL A 103 -1.83 -4.48 -13.94
CA VAL A 103 -2.60 -5.50 -13.22
C VAL A 103 -3.96 -4.96 -12.79
N ALA A 104 -4.00 -3.92 -11.96
CA ALA A 104 -5.25 -3.43 -11.40
C ALA A 104 -6.16 -2.77 -12.45
N LEU A 105 -5.63 -1.79 -13.19
CA LEU A 105 -6.41 -1.05 -14.18
C LEU A 105 -7.00 -1.95 -15.29
N PRO A 106 -6.27 -2.93 -15.86
CA PRO A 106 -6.83 -3.87 -16.83
C PRO A 106 -8.01 -4.67 -16.28
N MET A 107 -7.92 -5.16 -15.03
CA MET A 107 -9.04 -5.86 -14.38
C MET A 107 -10.28 -4.97 -14.29
N TRP A 108 -10.11 -3.68 -13.96
CA TRP A 108 -11.22 -2.71 -13.94
C TRP A 108 -11.76 -2.39 -15.33
N MET A 109 -10.91 -2.34 -16.36
CA MET A 109 -11.32 -2.09 -17.75
C MET A 109 -12.11 -3.25 -18.35
N GLU A 110 -11.89 -4.48 -17.89
CA GLU A 110 -12.67 -5.65 -18.34
C GLU A 110 -14.10 -5.65 -17.80
N LEU A 111 -14.36 -5.04 -16.64
CA LEU A 111 -15.71 -4.96 -16.06
C LEU A 111 -16.74 -4.28 -17.00
N PRO A 112 -16.45 -3.12 -17.63
CA PRO A 112 -17.31 -2.52 -18.64
C PRO A 112 -17.11 -3.11 -20.06
N GLY A 113 -16.29 -4.15 -20.22
CA GLY A 113 -16.04 -4.80 -21.53
C GLY A 113 -14.98 -4.11 -22.40
N ALA A 114 -14.15 -3.23 -21.86
CA ALA A 114 -13.06 -2.56 -22.58
C ALA A 114 -11.81 -3.46 -22.72
N THR A 115 -12.00 -4.69 -23.20
CA THR A 115 -10.95 -5.74 -23.24
C THR A 115 -9.74 -5.34 -24.09
N GLU A 116 -9.94 -4.66 -25.23
CA GLU A 116 -8.82 -4.23 -26.07
C GLU A 116 -7.89 -3.23 -25.35
N VAL A 117 -8.47 -2.33 -24.54
CA VAL A 117 -7.69 -1.39 -23.72
C VAL A 117 -6.94 -2.17 -22.61
N ALA A 118 -7.60 -3.12 -21.97
CA ALA A 118 -6.99 -3.97 -20.95
C ALA A 118 -5.80 -4.78 -21.51
N GLU A 119 -5.93 -5.36 -22.70
CA GLU A 119 -4.85 -6.07 -23.39
C GLU A 119 -3.67 -5.16 -23.71
N LYS A 120 -3.94 -3.96 -24.24
CA LYS A 120 -2.91 -2.96 -24.53
C LYS A 120 -2.12 -2.57 -23.28
N LEU A 121 -2.81 -2.36 -22.16
CA LEU A 121 -2.18 -2.02 -20.88
C LEU A 121 -1.30 -3.16 -20.35
N ARG A 122 -1.74 -4.42 -20.44
CA ARG A 122 -0.95 -5.59 -20.02
C ARG A 122 0.30 -5.80 -20.89
N ALA A 123 0.21 -5.46 -22.17
CA ALA A 123 1.31 -5.56 -23.13
C ALA A 123 2.39 -4.48 -22.95
N LEU A 124 2.16 -3.47 -22.11
CA LEU A 124 3.17 -2.46 -21.80
C LEU A 124 4.39 -3.09 -21.11
N PRO A 125 5.62 -2.60 -21.40
CA PRO A 125 6.80 -3.03 -20.68
C PRO A 125 6.67 -2.67 -19.18
N PRO A 126 7.28 -3.47 -18.27
CA PRO A 126 7.29 -3.17 -16.84
C PRO A 126 7.90 -1.81 -16.55
N LEU A 127 7.27 -0.98 -15.74
CA LEU A 127 7.81 0.31 -15.35
C LEU A 127 9.03 0.12 -14.43
N SER A 128 10.13 0.78 -14.78
CA SER A 128 11.39 0.78 -14.06
C SER A 128 11.98 2.20 -14.06
N ALA A 129 12.98 2.43 -13.22
CA ALA A 129 13.74 3.70 -13.26
C ALA A 129 14.30 3.97 -14.66
N GLU A 130 14.83 2.93 -15.31
CA GLU A 130 15.47 3.03 -16.62
C GLU A 130 14.50 3.48 -17.72
N ASN A 131 13.31 2.87 -17.80
CA ASN A 131 12.37 3.22 -18.87
C ASN A 131 11.49 4.43 -18.56
N ALA A 132 11.28 4.76 -17.28
CA ALA A 132 10.58 5.98 -16.89
C ALA A 132 11.36 7.22 -17.33
N ASP A 133 12.70 7.19 -17.25
CA ASP A 133 13.54 8.31 -17.66
C ASP A 133 13.59 8.49 -19.18
N VAL A 134 13.55 7.41 -19.96
CA VAL A 134 13.43 7.47 -21.42
C VAL A 134 12.09 8.10 -21.79
N ALA A 135 10.98 7.60 -21.24
CA ALA A 135 9.65 8.12 -21.52
C ALA A 135 9.49 9.61 -21.12
N ARG A 136 10.07 10.02 -19.99
CA ARG A 136 10.07 11.44 -19.56
C ARG A 136 10.81 12.35 -20.53
N ARG A 137 11.89 11.88 -21.16
CA ARG A 137 12.65 12.65 -22.16
C ARG A 137 11.87 12.78 -23.46
N GLU A 138 11.29 11.69 -23.94
CA GLU A 138 10.47 11.67 -25.16
C GLU A 138 9.19 12.51 -25.02
N ALA A 139 8.55 12.52 -23.83
CA ALA A 139 7.37 13.34 -23.60
C ALA A 139 7.67 14.86 -23.52
N ARG A 140 8.94 15.25 -23.41
CA ARG A 140 9.39 16.65 -23.34
C ARG A 140 9.98 17.18 -24.65
N SER A 141 10.19 16.31 -25.65
CA SER A 141 10.63 16.67 -27.01
C SER A 141 9.45 16.88 -27.93
#